data_AF-A0AB39XQ02-F1
#
_entry.id   AF-A0AB39XQ02-F1
#
_cell.length_a   1.000
_cell.length_b   1.000
_cell.length_c   1.000
_cell.angle_alpha   90.00
_cell.angle_beta   90.00
_cell.angle_gamma   90.00
#
_symmetry.space_group_name_H-M   'P 1'
#
loop_
_entity.id
_entity.type
_entity.pdbx_description
1 polymer ?
#
loop_
_entity_poly.entity_id
_entity_poly.type
_entity_poly.pdbx_seq_one_letter_code
_entity_poly.pdbx_strand_id
1 'polypeptide(L)'
;MALSEGEIATVKGMLVRGDKQHDIAAYFGINGGRIAEISTGQTGGTVTASPADDLPPAGPYMAGRSALRARDTLVALRELIDGAIGDIDLYEKPKD
;
A
#
# COMPACT_ATOMS: atom_id res chain seq x y z
N MET A 1 -0.20 4.95 -17.30
CA MET A 1 -0.82 5.62 -16.14
C MET A 1 0.28 6.37 -15.40
N ALA A 2 0.11 7.65 -15.10
CA ALA A 2 1.10 8.45 -14.39
C ALA A 2 0.89 8.29 -12.88
N LEU A 3 1.97 8.26 -12.10
CA LEU A 3 1.91 8.32 -10.64
C LEU A 3 1.55 9.75 -10.20
N SER A 4 0.78 9.86 -9.13
CA SER A 4 0.58 11.11 -8.40
C SER A 4 1.84 11.56 -7.68
N GLU A 5 1.93 12.84 -7.30
CA GLU A 5 3.07 13.35 -6.53
C GLU A 5 3.28 12.60 -5.21
N GLY A 6 2.21 12.21 -4.51
CA GLY A 6 2.29 11.41 -3.29
C GLY A 6 2.88 10.01 -3.55
N GLU A 7 2.48 9.36 -4.64
CA GLU A 7 3.07 8.07 -5.02
C GLU A 7 4.54 8.21 -5.43
N ILE A 8 4.91 9.32 -6.09
CA ILE A 8 6.31 9.64 -6.41
C ILE A 8 7.12 9.86 -5.12
N ALA A 9 6.57 10.56 -4.13
CA ALA A 9 7.18 10.75 -2.81
C ALA A 9 7.44 9.40 -2.12
N THR A 10 6.47 8.49 -2.14
CA THR A 10 6.63 7.13 -1.63
C THR A 10 7.70 6.35 -2.39
N VAL A 11 7.70 6.37 -3.73
CA VAL A 11 8.73 5.71 -4.55
C VAL A 11 10.12 6.24 -4.20
N LYS A 12 10.28 7.57 -4.05
CA LYS A 12 11.55 8.17 -3.64
C LYS A 12 11.98 7.71 -2.26
N GLY A 13 11.07 7.63 -1.29
CA GLY A 13 11.39 7.11 0.04
C GLY A 13 11.82 5.65 0.01
N MET A 14 11.15 4.81 -0.80
CA MET A 14 11.53 3.41 -1.01
C MET A 14 12.92 3.29 -1.65
N LEU A 15 13.24 4.13 -2.64
CA LEU A 15 14.58 4.20 -3.25
C LEU A 15 15.65 4.62 -2.24
N VAL A 16 15.37 5.65 -1.41
CA VAL A 16 16.28 6.12 -0.35
C VAL A 16 16.51 5.05 0.71
N ARG A 17 15.47 4.27 1.04
CA ARG A 17 15.58 3.11 1.95
C ARG A 17 16.44 1.98 1.37
N GLY A 18 16.64 1.95 0.05
CA GLY A 18 17.44 0.95 -0.65
C GLY A 18 16.63 -0.17 -1.29
N ASP A 19 15.31 -0.01 -1.43
CA ASP A 19 14.45 -0.99 -2.08
C ASP A 19 14.81 -1.11 -3.57
N LYS A 20 14.77 -2.32 -4.11
CA LYS A 20 15.15 -2.58 -5.52
C LYS A 20 14.10 -2.00 -6.46
N GLN A 21 14.53 -1.34 -7.53
CA GLN A 21 13.61 -0.68 -8.48
C GLN A 21 12.56 -1.63 -9.09
N HIS A 22 12.94 -2.89 -9.39
CA HIS A 22 11.98 -3.87 -9.92
C HIS A 22 10.95 -4.31 -8.88
N ASP A 23 11.34 -4.41 -7.61
CA ASP A 23 10.41 -4.71 -6.51
C ASP A 23 9.44 -3.53 -6.33
N ILE A 24 9.93 -2.30 -6.36
CA ILE A 24 9.07 -1.09 -6.31
C ILE A 24 8.11 -1.09 -7.51
N ALA A 25 8.59 -1.36 -8.72
CA ALA A 25 7.76 -1.40 -9.91
C ALA A 25 6.64 -2.46 -9.80
N ALA A 26 6.98 -3.65 -9.28
CA ALA A 26 6.01 -4.72 -9.02
C ALA A 26 4.98 -4.31 -7.95
N TYR A 27 5.42 -3.65 -6.87
CA TYR A 27 4.54 -3.13 -5.83
C TYR A 27 3.51 -2.14 -6.40
N PHE A 28 3.95 -1.20 -7.23
CA PHE A 28 3.05 -0.22 -7.85
C PHE A 28 2.25 -0.77 -9.06
N GLY A 29 2.65 -1.91 -9.61
CA GLY A 29 2.06 -2.47 -10.82
C GLY A 29 2.34 -1.62 -12.07
N ILE A 30 3.52 -1.01 -12.15
CA ILE A 30 3.90 -0.10 -13.23
C ILE A 30 5.17 -0.56 -13.96
N ASN A 31 5.46 0.06 -15.11
CA ASN A 31 6.67 -0.20 -15.86
C ASN A 31 7.93 0.26 -15.08
N GLY A 32 8.96 -0.59 -15.01
CA GLY A 32 10.20 -0.30 -14.28
C GLY A 32 10.96 0.94 -14.78
N GLY A 33 10.83 1.30 -16.06
CA GLY A 33 11.37 2.55 -16.60
C GLY A 33 10.81 3.79 -15.90
N ARG A 34 9.57 3.74 -15.39
CA ARG A 34 9.00 4.86 -14.60
C ARG A 34 9.68 5.01 -13.24
N ILE A 35 10.10 3.91 -12.62
CA ILE A 35 10.90 3.96 -11.39
C ILE A 35 12.28 4.54 -11.69
N ALA A 36 12.89 4.18 -12.82
CA ALA A 36 14.16 4.75 -13.26
C ALA A 36 14.07 6.27 -13.50
N GLU A 37 13.02 6.75 -14.18
CA GLU A 37 12.75 8.19 -14.39
C GLU A 37 12.61 8.95 -13.07
N ILE A 38 11.99 8.35 -12.04
CA ILE A 38 11.88 8.96 -10.70
C ILE A 38 13.23 8.92 -9.99
N SER A 39 13.97 7.82 -10.10
CA SER A 39 15.29 7.63 -9.49
C SER A 39 16.33 8.62 -10.02
N THR A 40 16.25 9.01 -11.30
CA THR A 40 17.15 10.00 -11.91
C THR A 40 16.67 11.44 -11.72
N GLY A 41 15.48 11.64 -11.16
CA GLY A 41 14.86 12.95 -10.99
C GLY A 41 14.26 13.53 -12.28
N GLN A 42 14.23 12.78 -13.38
CA GLN A 42 13.55 13.18 -14.62
C GLN A 42 12.05 13.39 -14.38
N THR A 43 11.44 12.55 -13.53
CA THR A 43 10.06 12.68 -13.10
C THR A 43 10.00 13.06 -11.62
N GLY A 44 9.26 14.12 -11.30
CA GLY A 44 9.01 14.58 -9.93
C GLY A 44 10.26 15.09 -9.23
N GLY A 45 11.22 15.71 -9.92
CA GLY A 45 12.47 16.22 -9.36
C GLY A 45 12.31 17.08 -8.09
N THR A 46 11.23 17.86 -7.99
CA THR A 46 10.90 18.73 -6.83
C THR A 46 10.17 18.02 -5.69
N VAL A 47 9.67 16.79 -5.91
CA VAL A 47 8.92 16.03 -4.91
C VAL A 47 9.88 15.52 -3.84
N THR A 48 9.58 15.80 -2.57
CA THR A 48 10.36 15.30 -1.43
C THR A 48 10.01 13.84 -1.15
N ALA A 49 11.00 13.03 -0.77
CA ALA A 49 10.78 11.63 -0.39
C ALA A 49 9.91 11.53 0.87
N SER A 50 8.97 10.59 0.89
CA SER A 50 8.22 10.27 2.11
C SER A 50 9.18 9.76 3.21
N PRO A 51 8.91 10.08 4.49
CA PRO A 51 9.69 9.55 5.60
C PRO A 51 9.50 8.04 5.74
N ALA A 52 10.45 7.36 6.39
CA ALA A 52 10.46 5.90 6.51
C ALA A 52 9.18 5.33 7.15
N ASP A 53 8.57 6.07 8.09
CA ASP A 53 7.36 5.67 8.82
C ASP A 53 6.10 5.66 7.93
N ASP A 54 6.12 6.41 6.82
CA ASP A 54 5.00 6.49 5.87
C ASP A 54 5.15 5.50 4.70
N LEU A 55 6.25 4.75 4.66
CA LEU A 55 6.52 3.81 3.58
C LEU A 55 5.81 2.48 3.84
N PRO A 56 5.43 1.75 2.78
CA PRO A 56 5.05 0.34 2.95
C PRO A 56 6.22 -0.45 3.57
N PRO A 57 5.94 -1.62 4.19
CA PRO A 57 6.98 -2.50 4.71
C PRO A 57 8.08 -2.76 3.67
N ALA A 58 9.32 -2.96 4.11
CA ALA A 58 10.40 -3.31 3.19
C ALA A 58 10.08 -4.64 2.49
N GLY A 59 10.42 -4.71 1.20
CA GLY A 59 10.18 -5.88 0.37
C GLY A 59 10.97 -7.13 0.80
N PRO A 60 10.85 -8.24 0.05
CA PRO A 60 10.32 -8.32 -1.31
C PRO A 60 8.78 -8.22 -1.41
N TYR A 61 8.30 -7.43 -2.37
CA TYR A 61 6.87 -7.22 -2.61
C TYR A 61 6.28 -8.38 -3.42
N MET A 62 5.96 -9.49 -2.72
CA MET A 62 5.42 -10.71 -3.34
C MET A 62 4.08 -10.50 -4.06
N ALA A 63 3.34 -9.46 -3.66
CA ALA A 63 2.11 -9.05 -4.30
C ALA A 63 2.10 -7.54 -4.53
N GLY A 64 1.45 -7.09 -5.60
CA GLY A 64 1.24 -5.67 -5.86
C GLY A 64 0.39 -5.03 -4.76
N ARG A 65 0.58 -3.73 -4.54
CA ARG A 65 -0.12 -2.91 -3.53
C ARG A 65 -1.64 -3.09 -3.54
N SER A 66 -2.24 -3.28 -4.72
CA SER A 66 -3.69 -3.45 -4.86
C SER A 66 -4.17 -4.77 -4.27
N ALA A 67 -3.39 -5.85 -4.43
CA ALA A 67 -3.71 -7.14 -3.83
C ALA A 67 -3.55 -7.11 -2.32
N LEU A 68 -2.50 -6.44 -1.81
CA LEU A 68 -2.31 -6.23 -0.38
C LEU A 68 -3.47 -5.42 0.23
N ARG A 69 -3.84 -4.30 -0.39
CA ARG A 69 -5.00 -3.50 0.03
C ARG A 69 -6.31 -4.30 -0.01
N ALA A 70 -6.54 -5.08 -1.06
CA ALA A 70 -7.74 -5.91 -1.16
C ALA A 70 -7.81 -6.92 -0.02
N ARG A 71 -6.69 -7.60 0.29
CA ARG A 71 -6.60 -8.51 1.43
C ARG A 71 -6.94 -7.80 2.74
N ASP A 72 -6.33 -6.64 3.00
CA ASP A 72 -6.51 -5.93 4.26
C ASP A 72 -7.95 -5.42 4.42
N THR A 73 -8.56 -4.92 3.35
CA THR A 73 -9.98 -4.56 3.32
C THR A 73 -10.88 -5.77 3.62
N LEU A 74 -10.60 -6.93 3.02
CA LEU A 74 -11.39 -8.15 3.28
C LEU A 74 -11.26 -8.63 4.73
N VAL A 75 -10.08 -8.50 5.33
CA VAL A 75 -9.87 -8.82 6.75
C VAL A 75 -10.68 -7.88 7.64
N ALA A 76 -10.61 -6.57 7.41
CA ALA A 76 -11.37 -5.60 8.18
C ALA A 76 -12.90 -5.80 8.03
N LEU A 77 -13.36 -6.13 6.82
CA LEU A 77 -14.77 -6.45 6.58
C LEU A 77 -15.21 -7.69 7.35
N ARG A 78 -14.39 -8.75 7.40
CA ARG A 78 -14.68 -9.95 8.18
C ARG A 78 -14.86 -9.62 9.66
N GLU A 79 -13.91 -8.88 10.24
CA GLU A 79 -13.98 -8.50 11.66
C GLU A 79 -15.23 -7.66 11.98
N LEU A 80 -15.63 -6.78 11.08
CA LEU A 80 -16.85 -5.99 11.22
C LEU A 80 -18.10 -6.87 11.16
N ILE A 81 -18.15 -7.82 10.23
CA ILE A 81 -19.27 -8.77 10.10
C ILE A 81 -19.36 -9.65 11.36
N ASP A 82 -18.24 -10.18 11.84
CA ASP A 82 -18.21 -11.02 13.04
C ASP A 82 -18.72 -10.24 14.27
N GLY A 83 -18.35 -8.96 14.41
CA GLY A 83 -18.86 -8.08 15.45
C GLY A 83 -20.38 -7.86 15.34
N ALA A 84 -20.88 -7.56 14.13
CA ALA A 84 -22.31 -7.35 13.89
C ALA A 84 -23.15 -8.61 14.16
N ILE A 85 -22.65 -9.80 13.81
CA ILE A 85 -23.30 -11.07 14.14
C ILE A 85 -23.36 -11.26 15.65
N GLY A 86 -22.25 -11.02 16.36
CA GLY A 86 -22.22 -11.10 17.82
C GLY A 86 -23.21 -10.16 18.51
N ASP A 87 -23.38 -8.95 17.98
CA ASP A 87 -24.39 -8.00 18.47
C ASP A 87 -25.81 -8.53 18.24
N ILE A 88 -26.12 -9.04 17.03
CA ILE A 88 -27.43 -9.64 16.71
C ILE A 88 -27.75 -10.79 17.66
N ASP A 89 -26.82 -11.72 17.86
CA ASP A 89 -26.99 -12.87 18.75
C ASP A 89 -27.27 -12.43 20.20
N LEU A 90 -26.68 -11.32 20.65
CA LEU A 90 -26.94 -10.74 21.97
C LEU A 90 -28.35 -10.13 22.06
N TYR A 91 -28.83 -9.45 21.01
CA TYR A 91 -30.17 -8.87 20.97
C TYR A 91 -31.28 -9.93 20.87
N GLU A 92 -31.03 -11.02 20.17
CA GLU A 92 -32.00 -12.10 19.96
C GLU A 92 -32.05 -13.12 21.11
N LYS A 93 -31.13 -13.04 22.07
CA LYS A 93 -31.17 -13.89 23.26
C LYS A 93 -32.50 -13.71 24.00
N PRO A 94 -33.27 -14.78 24.25
CA PRO A 94 -34.51 -14.68 25.01
C PRO A 94 -34.20 -14.12 26.40
N LYS A 95 -34.99 -13.14 26.84
CA LYS A 95 -34.97 -12.68 28.23
C LYS A 95 -35.57 -13.81 29.07
N ASP A 96 -34.75 -14.39 29.95
CA ASP A 96 -35.20 -15.28 31.03
C ASP A 96 -36.31 -14.64 31.88
#